data_AF-A0A5C7P9N7-F1
#
_entry.id   AF-A0A5C7P9N7-F1
#
_cell.length_a   1.000
_cell.length_b   1.000
_cell.length_c   1.000
_cell.angle_alpha   90.00
_cell.angle_beta   90.00
_cell.angle_gamma   90.00
#
_symmetry.space_group_name_H-M   'P 1'
#
loop_
_entity.id
_entity.type
_entity.pdbx_description
1 polymer ?
#
loop_
_entity_poly.entity_id
_entity_poly.type
_entity_poly.pdbx_seq_one_letter_code
_entity_poly.pdbx_strand_id
1 'polypeptide(L)'
;MFLLNLKGNSMLVLRRVIGEEIIITVGDEKIVVKLVDTIGVNHARLGFTASRNVRIDRKEIHDAIMETGFNPEAKPELKTVVRIGERLPGELMRRKPQ
;
A
#
# COMPACT_ATOMS: atom_id res chain seq x y z
N MET A 1 3.09 3.49 30.08
CA MET A 1 3.35 4.43 28.96
C MET A 1 4.77 4.90 29.12
N PHE A 2 5.64 4.69 28.14
CA PHE A 2 7.03 5.14 28.20
C PHE A 2 7.29 6.05 27.00
N LEU A 3 7.66 7.29 27.26
CA LEU A 3 8.08 8.25 26.25
C LEU A 3 9.61 8.19 26.16
N LEU A 4 10.16 7.75 25.03
CA LEU A 4 11.59 7.80 24.79
C LEU A 4 11.93 9.15 24.17
N ASN A 5 12.63 9.99 24.94
CA ASN A 5 13.09 11.30 24.46
C ASN A 5 14.48 11.15 23.83
N LEU A 6 14.50 10.90 22.52
CA LEU A 6 15.69 10.98 21.69
C LEU A 6 15.70 12.37 21.07
N LYS A 7 16.61 13.25 21.52
CA LYS A 7 16.74 14.67 21.16
C LYS A 7 16.30 14.96 19.71
N GLY A 8 15.17 15.65 19.55
CA GLY A 8 14.63 16.12 18.26
C GLY A 8 13.38 15.38 17.75
N ASN A 9 13.17 14.12 18.12
CA ASN A 9 11.98 13.33 17.78
C ASN A 9 11.43 12.64 19.04
N SER A 10 10.29 13.11 19.55
CA SER A 10 9.61 12.46 20.68
C SER A 10 8.95 11.15 20.21
N MET A 11 9.48 10.00 20.63
CA MET A 11 8.93 8.70 20.27
C MET A 11 7.99 8.20 21.37
N LEU A 12 6.70 8.09 21.05
CA LEU A 12 5.70 7.52 21.95
C LEU A 12 5.65 5.99 21.79
N VAL A 13 5.92 5.26 22.89
CA VAL A 13 5.85 3.81 22.91
C VAL A 13 4.68 3.34 23.78
N LEU A 14 3.75 2.60 23.16
CA LEU A 14 2.55 2.09 23.79
C LEU A 14 2.57 0.56 23.79
N ARG A 15 2.32 -0.05 24.95
CA ARG A 15 1.99 -1.47 25.06
C ARG A 15 0.48 -1.61 24.91
N ARG A 16 0.03 -2.36 23.91
CA ARG A 16 -1.39 -2.58 23.62
C ARG A 16 -1.74 -4.06 23.64
N VAL A 17 -2.99 -4.39 23.99
CA VAL A 17 -3.59 -5.73 23.86
C VAL A 17 -4.54 -5.78 22.66
N ILE A 18 -4.86 -6.99 22.20
CA ILE A 18 -5.76 -7.20 21.06
C ILE A 18 -7.11 -6.51 21.32
N GLY A 19 -7.58 -5.75 20.33
CA GLY A 19 -8.82 -4.98 20.41
C GLY A 19 -8.64 -3.54 20.89
N GLU A 20 -7.49 -3.15 21.43
CA GLU A 20 -7.21 -1.76 21.78
C GLU A 20 -6.93 -0.90 20.55
N GLU A 21 -7.30 0.37 20.67
CA GLU A 21 -7.22 1.37 19.62
C GLU A 21 -6.29 2.53 20.04
N ILE A 22 -5.57 3.07 19.08
CA ILE A 22 -4.73 4.25 19.18
C ILE A 22 -5.32 5.28 18.23
N ILE A 23 -5.64 6.46 18.75
CA ILE A 23 -6.14 7.57 17.94
C ILE A 23 -5.01 8.56 17.75
N ILE A 24 -4.68 8.83 16.50
CA ILE A 24 -3.71 9.84 16.09
C ILE A 24 -4.50 10.95 15.39
N THR A 25 -4.45 12.15 15.95
CA THR A 25 -5.11 13.32 15.37
C THR A 25 -4.04 14.25 14.79
N VAL A 26 -4.15 14.58 13.51
CA VAL A 26 -3.24 15.49 12.81
C VAL A 26 -4.09 16.59 12.16
N GLY A 27 -4.06 17.79 12.74
CA GLY A 27 -5.00 18.85 12.34
C GLY A 27 -6.45 18.41 12.56
N ASP A 28 -7.24 18.45 11.49
CA ASP A 28 -8.64 17.99 11.47
C ASP A 28 -8.80 16.50 11.10
N GLU A 29 -7.70 15.82 10.75
CA GLU A 29 -7.75 14.42 10.33
C GLU A 29 -7.56 13.48 11.51
N LYS A 30 -8.38 12.43 11.54
CA LYS A 30 -8.36 11.39 12.56
C LYS A 30 -7.93 10.06 11.94
N ILE A 31 -6.88 9.48 12.50
CA ILE A 31 -6.36 8.17 12.16
C ILE A 31 -6.59 7.26 13.37
N VAL A 32 -7.32 6.16 13.18
CA VAL A 32 -7.54 5.15 14.20
C VAL A 32 -6.74 3.92 13.84
N VAL A 33 -5.79 3.55 14.69
CA VAL A 33 -4.97 2.35 14.56
C VAL A 33 -5.48 1.32 15.57
N LYS A 34 -5.80 0.12 15.13
CA LYS A 34 -6.30 -0.96 15.98
C LYS A 34 -5.37 -2.15 15.92
N LEU A 35 -5.02 -2.71 17.08
CA LEU A 35 -4.36 -4.01 17.13
C LEU A 35 -5.41 -5.11 16.93
N VAL A 36 -5.45 -5.69 15.74
CA VAL A 36 -6.45 -6.70 15.35
C VAL A 36 -6.09 -8.08 15.88
N ASP A 37 -4.81 -8.43 15.80
CA ASP A 37 -4.33 -9.78 16.13
C ASP A 37 -2.81 -9.76 16.33
N THR A 38 -2.27 -10.81 16.94
CA THR A 38 -0.82 -11.05 17.03
C THR A 38 -0.52 -12.44 16.50
N ILE A 39 0.22 -12.51 15.40
CA ILE A 39 0.61 -13.79 14.77
C ILE A 39 1.97 -14.20 15.34
N GLY A 40 1.96 -15.19 16.23
CA GLY A 40 3.17 -15.64 16.92
C GLY A 40 3.73 -14.59 17.88
N VAL A 41 5.04 -14.63 18.13
CA VAL A 41 5.70 -13.77 19.15
C VAL A 41 6.06 -12.38 18.61
N ASN A 42 6.33 -12.26 17.30
CA ASN A 42 6.95 -11.06 16.73
C ASN A 42 6.11 -10.31 15.68
N HIS A 43 4.95 -10.84 15.28
CA HIS A 43 4.12 -10.19 14.26
C HIS A 43 2.79 -9.71 14.85
N ALA A 44 2.43 -8.47 14.53
CA ALA A 44 1.17 -7.86 14.89
C ALA A 44 0.38 -7.53 13.62
N ARG A 45 -0.92 -7.83 13.62
CA ARG A 45 -1.87 -7.32 12.62
C ARG A 45 -2.42 -6.00 13.12
N LEU A 46 -2.07 -4.93 12.42
CA LEU A 46 -2.59 -3.59 12.66
C LEU A 46 -3.64 -3.25 11.60
N GLY A 47 -4.80 -2.79 12.04
CA GLY A 47 -5.82 -2.20 11.19
C GLY A 47 -5.75 -0.69 11.27
N PHE A 48 -5.91 0.00 10.15
CA PHE A 48 -5.95 1.45 10.10
C PHE A 48 -7.28 1.92 9.53
N THR A 49 -7.89 2.90 10.18
CA THR A 49 -9.08 3.61 9.70
C THR A 49 -8.75 5.08 9.65
N ALA A 50 -8.74 5.67 8.45
CA ALA A 50 -8.42 7.08 8.24
C ALA A 50 -9.25 7.68 7.10
N SER A 51 -9.27 9.01 7.05
CA SER A 51 -9.77 9.78 5.91
C SER A 51 -8.99 9.45 4.63
N ARG A 52 -9.62 9.59 3.46
CA ARG A 52 -8.96 9.33 2.16
C ARG A 52 -7.82 10.28 1.83
N ASN A 53 -7.77 11.44 2.49
CA ASN A 53 -6.67 12.39 2.33
C ASN A 53 -5.43 11.95 3.11
N VAL A 54 -5.58 11.09 4.13
CA VAL A 54 -4.45 10.52 4.84
C VAL A 54 -3.93 9.31 4.09
N ARG A 55 -2.69 9.41 3.66
CA ARG A 55 -1.98 8.31 3.03
C ARG A 55 -1.34 7.41 4.09
N ILE A 56 -1.60 6.10 4.01
CA ILE A 56 -1.02 5.08 4.90
C ILE A 56 -0.28 4.06 4.04
N ASP A 57 1.04 4.06 4.13
CA ASP A 57 1.90 3.10 3.43
C ASP A 57 2.71 2.28 4.43
N ARG A 58 3.17 1.10 3.99
CA ARG A 58 4.26 0.40 4.69
C ARG A 58 5.56 1.16 4.48
N LYS A 59 6.46 1.11 5.46
CA LYS A 59 7.71 1.89 5.44
C LYS A 59 8.51 1.66 4.16
N GLU A 60 8.69 0.40 3.76
CA GLU A 60 9.44 0.03 2.56
C GLU A 60 8.83 0.60 1.27
N ILE A 61 7.51 0.77 1.24
CA ILE A 61 6.80 1.38 0.11
C ILE A 61 6.98 2.90 0.16
N HIS A 62 6.79 3.51 1.34
CA HIS A 62 6.95 4.94 1.55
C HIS A 62 8.36 5.42 1.17
N ASP A 63 9.39 4.71 1.63
CA ASP A 63 10.79 5.01 1.35
C ASP A 63 11.06 4.91 -0.17
N ALA A 64 10.56 3.86 -0.84
CA ALA A 64 10.72 3.67 -2.28
C ALA A 64 10.04 4.79 -3.10
N ILE A 65 8.87 5.28 -2.69
CA ILE A 65 8.18 6.38 -3.37
C ILE A 65 8.95 7.68 -3.24
N MET A 66 9.48 7.98 -2.06
CA MET A 66 10.27 9.17 -1.81
C MET A 66 11.57 9.17 -2.63
N GLU A 67 12.20 8.01 -2.79
CA GLU A 67 13.44 7.86 -3.56
C GLU A 67 13.21 7.91 -5.08
N THR A 68 12.12 7.31 -5.57
CA THR A 68 11.87 7.18 -7.01
C THR A 68 10.99 8.29 -7.61
N GLY A 69 10.35 9.12 -6.77
CA GLY A 69 9.35 10.10 -7.22
C GLY A 69 8.09 9.44 -7.82
N PHE A 70 7.91 8.14 -7.65
CA PHE A 70 6.79 7.39 -8.20
C PHE A 70 5.50 7.74 -7.48
N ASN A 71 4.55 8.37 -8.18
CA ASN A 71 3.21 8.63 -7.67
C ASN A 71 2.28 7.45 -7.99
N PRO A 72 1.93 6.57 -7.02
CA PRO A 72 1.04 5.44 -7.29
C PRO A 72 -0.43 5.85 -7.54
N GLU A 73 -0.79 7.12 -7.35
CA GLU A 73 -2.12 7.64 -7.75
C GLU A 73 -2.20 7.97 -9.25
N ALA A 74 -1.06 8.03 -9.95
CA ALA A 74 -1.05 8.13 -11.40
C ALA A 74 -1.54 6.80 -11.98
N LYS A 75 -2.84 6.72 -12.30
CA LYS A 75 -3.39 5.61 -13.10
C LYS A 75 -2.50 5.44 -14.33
N PRO A 76 -1.85 4.28 -14.54
CA PRO A 76 -1.11 4.06 -15.77
C PRO A 76 -2.09 4.19 -16.94
N GLU A 77 -1.74 5.00 -17.94
CA GLU A 77 -2.54 5.11 -19.15
C GLU A 77 -2.63 3.72 -19.79
N LEU A 78 -3.80 3.11 -19.73
CA LEU A 78 -4.06 1.85 -20.40
C LEU A 78 -3.93 2.11 -21.90
N LYS A 79 -2.80 1.71 -22.49
CA LYS A 79 -2.69 1.62 -23.94
C LYS A 79 -3.71 0.59 -24.42
N THR A 80 -4.83 1.05 -24.96
CA THR A 80 -5.79 0.21 -25.66
C THR A 80 -5.04 -0.54 -26.76
N VAL A 81 -4.78 -1.83 -26.55
CA VAL A 81 -4.26 -2.70 -27.61
C VAL A 81 -5.42 -2.93 -28.56
N VAL A 82 -5.51 -2.12 -29.60
CA VAL A 82 -6.47 -2.28 -30.68
C VAL A 82 -6.11 -3.57 -31.42
N ARG A 83 -6.79 -4.68 -31.10
CA ARG A 83 -6.79 -5.88 -31.96
C ARG A 83 -7.71 -5.62 -33.15
N ILE A 84 -7.21 -4.91 -34.16
CA ILE A 84 -7.81 -4.96 -35.49
C ILE A 84 -7.26 -6.23 -36.16
N GLY A 85 -8.13 -6.96 -36.84
CA GLY A 85 -7.87 -8.25 -37.47
C GLY A 85 -6.81 -8.22 -38.57
N GLU A 86 -5.55 -8.01 -38.21
CA GLU A 86 -4.40 -8.24 -39.05
C GLU A 86 -3.93 -9.69 -38.85
N ARG A 87 -4.16 -10.48 -39.90
CA ARG A 87 -3.65 -11.84 -40.09
C ARG A 87 -2.17 -11.92 -39.73
N LEU A 88 -1.80 -12.92 -38.93
CA LEU A 88 -0.40 -13.21 -38.64
C LEU A 88 0.29 -13.71 -39.93
N PRO A 89 1.48 -13.17 -40.30
CA PRO A 89 2.22 -13.59 -41.48
C PRO A 89 2.77 -15.00 -41.27
N GLY A 90 2.03 -15.99 -41.77
CA GLY A 90 2.34 -17.42 -41.61
C GLY A 90 1.16 -18.37 -41.85
N GLU A 91 -0.07 -17.84 -41.95
CA GLU A 91 -1.28 -18.64 -42.20
C GLU A 91 -1.50 -19.10 -43.65
N LEU A 92 -0.55 -18.85 -44.57
CA LEU A 92 -0.50 -19.55 -45.86
C LEU A 92 0.41 -20.77 -45.71
N MET A 93 -0.19 -21.94 -45.44
CA MET A 93 0.18 -23.24 -46.03
C MET A 93 -0.45 -24.39 -45.24
N ARG A 94 -1.67 -24.77 -45.63
CA ARG A 94 -2.17 -26.16 -45.55
C ARG A 94 -3.45 -26.27 -46.38
N ARG A 95 -3.30 -26.25 -47.71
CA ARG A 95 -4.31 -26.87 -48.59
C ARG A 95 -4.03 -28.36 -48.58
N LYS A 96 -4.95 -29.17 -48.05
CA LYS A 96 -4.97 -30.61 -48.32
C LYS A 96 -5.50 -30.81 -49.75
N PRO A 97 -4.83 -31.57 -50.62
CA PRO A 97 -5.45 -32.00 -51.87
C PRO A 97 -6.54 -33.05 -51.59
N GLN A 98 -7.63 -32.95 -52.36
CA GLN A 98 -8.57 -34.05 -52.62
C GLN A 98 -7.95 -34.99 -53.66
#